data_AF-A0A7R9PCX4-F1
#
_entry.id   AF-A0A7R9PCX4-F1
#
_cell.length_a   1.000
_cell.length_b   1.000
_cell.length_c   1.000
_cell.angle_alpha   90.00
_cell.angle_beta   90.00
_cell.angle_gamma   90.00
#
_symmetry.space_group_name_H-M   'P 1'
#
loop_
_entity.id
_entity.type
_entity.pdbx_description
1 polymer ?
#
loop_
_entity_poly.entity_id
_entity_poly.type
_entity_poly.pdbx_seq_one_letter_code
_entity_poly.pdbx_strand_id
1 'polypeptide(L)'
;SAVEKLWACLKDLFHHDVAKEHRHLAFTFFSCLVQGQYEKLGIMRSHFFRLIKTHDVAEDVAPRFELLQSLTENGKDIKYFEEEVGPFLMQWMPAITGVGKTQQFLAVWVNVIKFNAAYVDEEVIKELVHNSQPVVLTCLQVLDTVVCYTNLPSQSITTFIIALCRTIMRNLLGTHLGHSALYTMCRILQDTSSQHDVHLLRGAVFYVNMALWGTKRVTTLKYTATSVLPSFLA
;
A
#
# COMPACT_ATOMS: atom_id res chain seq x y z
N SER A 1 22.35 3.85 -28.85
CA SER A 1 22.41 5.20 -28.22
C SER A 1 23.59 5.31 -27.25
N ALA A 2 23.91 6.50 -26.72
CA ALA A 2 24.93 6.64 -25.66
C ALA A 2 24.53 5.90 -24.36
N VAL A 3 23.23 5.87 -24.04
CA VAL A 3 22.66 5.16 -22.88
C VAL A 3 22.89 3.65 -23.00
N GLU A 4 22.69 3.05 -24.17
CA GLU A 4 22.96 1.61 -24.40
C GLU A 4 24.43 1.26 -24.17
N LYS A 5 25.36 2.13 -24.58
CA LYS A 5 26.80 1.92 -24.35
C LYS A 5 27.12 1.96 -22.86
N LEU A 6 26.61 2.96 -22.14
CA LEU A 6 26.77 3.09 -20.70
C LEU A 6 26.16 1.89 -19.95
N TRP A 7 24.99 1.43 -20.37
CA TRP A 7 24.38 0.21 -19.86
C TRP A 7 25.28 -1.01 -20.06
N ALA A 8 25.79 -1.21 -21.28
CA ALA A 8 26.66 -2.35 -21.60
C ALA A 8 27.96 -2.37 -20.77
N CYS A 9 28.50 -1.19 -20.44
CA CYS A 9 29.73 -1.05 -19.64
C CYS A 9 29.55 -1.19 -18.13
N LEU A 10 28.32 -1.11 -17.61
CA LEU A 10 28.06 -1.05 -16.17
C LEU A 10 27.17 -2.18 -15.66
N LYS A 11 26.52 -2.94 -16.55
CA LYS A 11 25.59 -4.02 -16.16
C LYS A 11 26.26 -5.14 -15.34
N ASP A 12 27.56 -5.35 -15.52
CA ASP A 12 28.37 -6.33 -14.80
C ASP A 12 28.62 -5.92 -13.34
N LEU A 13 28.53 -4.62 -13.03
CA LEU A 13 28.62 -4.15 -11.65
C LEU A 13 27.48 -4.64 -10.75
N PHE A 14 26.40 -5.21 -11.30
CA PHE A 14 25.28 -5.72 -10.52
C PHE A 14 25.41 -7.22 -10.17
N HIS A 15 26.53 -7.87 -10.50
CA HIS A 15 26.79 -9.23 -10.03
C HIS A 15 26.92 -9.29 -8.50
N HIS A 16 26.49 -10.40 -7.89
CA HIS A 16 26.49 -10.58 -6.44
C HIS A 16 27.90 -10.52 -5.82
N ASP A 17 28.93 -10.92 -6.58
CA ASP A 17 30.34 -10.91 -6.16
C ASP A 17 30.96 -9.50 -6.13
N VAL A 18 30.31 -8.52 -6.77
CA VAL A 18 30.78 -7.13 -6.78
C VAL A 18 30.48 -6.49 -5.43
N ALA A 19 31.43 -5.74 -4.86
CA ALA A 19 31.24 -5.08 -3.58
C ALA A 19 30.04 -4.13 -3.59
N LYS A 20 29.26 -4.13 -2.50
CA LYS A 20 28.05 -3.32 -2.28
C LYS A 20 28.21 -1.86 -2.74
N GLU A 21 29.31 -1.22 -2.36
CA GLU A 21 29.57 0.18 -2.66
C GLU A 21 29.57 0.46 -4.16
N HIS A 22 30.14 -0.45 -4.96
CA HIS A 22 30.16 -0.34 -6.41
C HIS A 22 28.77 -0.59 -7.03
N ARG A 23 28.03 -1.58 -6.52
CA ARG A 23 26.65 -1.84 -6.98
C ARG A 23 25.73 -0.66 -6.69
N HIS A 24 25.82 -0.10 -5.48
CA HIS A 24 25.07 1.07 -5.06
C HIS A 24 25.42 2.30 -5.90
N LEU A 25 26.70 2.55 -6.15
CA LEU A 25 27.14 3.63 -7.03
C LEU A 25 26.60 3.47 -8.45
N ALA A 26 26.57 2.24 -8.99
CA ALA A 26 25.99 1.94 -10.29
C ALA A 26 24.47 2.19 -10.32
N PHE A 27 23.73 1.80 -9.28
CA PHE A 27 22.31 2.14 -9.15
C PHE A 27 22.08 3.65 -9.12
N THR A 28 22.84 4.40 -8.32
CA THR A 28 22.74 5.86 -8.25
C THR A 28 23.03 6.49 -9.61
N PHE A 29 24.08 6.05 -10.29
CA PHE A 29 24.40 6.51 -11.64
C PHE A 29 23.25 6.27 -12.62
N PHE A 30 22.67 5.06 -12.62
CA PHE A 30 21.52 4.75 -13.47
C PHE A 30 20.27 5.58 -13.12
N SER A 31 20.01 5.86 -11.84
CA SER A 31 18.91 6.76 -11.45
C SER A 31 19.11 8.16 -12.03
N CYS A 32 20.32 8.72 -11.92
CA CYS A 32 20.64 10.02 -12.52
C CYS A 32 20.58 10.00 -14.05
N LEU A 33 21.06 8.93 -14.69
CA LEU A 33 21.02 8.76 -16.14
C LEU A 33 19.58 8.71 -16.65
N VAL A 34 18.73 7.94 -15.98
CA VAL A 34 17.30 7.80 -16.30
C VAL A 34 16.58 9.14 -16.15
N GLN A 35 16.81 9.87 -15.05
CA GLN A 35 16.21 11.21 -14.86
C GLN A 35 16.71 12.21 -15.92
N GLY A 36 18.01 12.24 -16.19
CA GLY A 36 18.61 13.18 -17.13
C GLY A 36 18.31 12.90 -18.60
N GLN A 37 17.96 11.67 -18.95
CA GLN A 37 17.66 11.25 -20.33
C GLN A 37 16.23 10.73 -20.52
N TYR A 38 15.33 11.02 -19.59
CA TYR A 38 14.01 10.38 -19.46
C TYR A 38 13.26 10.24 -20.80
N GLU A 39 13.07 11.35 -21.52
CA GLU A 39 12.37 11.44 -22.81
C GLU A 39 13.06 10.67 -23.95
N LYS A 40 14.36 10.39 -23.82
CA LYS A 40 15.22 9.79 -24.85
C LYS A 40 15.57 8.33 -24.59
N LEU A 41 15.09 7.75 -23.48
CA LEU A 41 15.42 6.36 -23.12
C LEU A 41 14.86 5.35 -24.13
N GLY A 42 13.66 5.58 -24.66
CA GLY A 42 13.00 4.63 -25.56
C GLY A 42 12.95 3.22 -24.95
N ILE A 43 13.32 2.20 -25.74
CA ILE A 43 13.31 0.79 -25.31
C ILE A 43 14.25 0.50 -24.13
N MET A 44 15.24 1.35 -23.84
CA MET A 44 16.13 1.16 -22.68
C MET A 44 15.37 1.13 -21.36
N ARG A 45 14.18 1.71 -21.29
CA ARG A 45 13.29 1.62 -20.13
C ARG A 45 13.01 0.16 -19.74
N SER A 46 12.75 -0.71 -20.72
CA SER A 46 12.52 -2.14 -20.48
C SER A 46 13.76 -2.87 -19.94
N HIS A 47 14.97 -2.44 -20.35
CA HIS A 47 16.22 -2.99 -19.84
C HIS A 47 16.46 -2.60 -18.38
N PHE A 48 16.26 -1.32 -18.03
CA PHE A 48 16.33 -0.86 -16.64
C PHE A 48 15.28 -1.57 -15.77
N PHE A 49 14.04 -1.68 -16.25
CA PHE A 49 12.99 -2.41 -15.53
C PHE A 49 13.36 -3.87 -15.32
N ARG A 50 13.94 -4.55 -16.33
CA ARG A 50 14.41 -5.93 -16.18
C ARG A 50 15.46 -6.07 -15.09
N LEU A 51 16.45 -5.17 -15.02
CA LEU A 51 17.41 -5.16 -13.92
C LEU A 51 16.73 -4.98 -12.56
N ILE A 52 15.80 -4.01 -12.44
CA ILE A 52 15.02 -3.83 -11.22
C ILE A 52 14.21 -5.10 -10.88
N LYS A 53 13.66 -5.79 -11.86
CA LYS A 53 12.82 -6.97 -11.64
C LYS A 53 13.64 -8.20 -11.22
N THR A 54 14.79 -8.43 -11.86
CA THR A 54 15.58 -9.67 -11.68
C THR A 54 16.68 -9.58 -10.63
N HIS A 55 17.10 -8.38 -10.22
CA HIS A 55 18.13 -8.22 -9.20
C HIS A 55 17.63 -8.64 -7.82
N ASP A 56 18.30 -9.59 -7.16
CA ASP A 56 17.80 -10.27 -5.96
C ASP A 56 18.66 -10.05 -4.69
N VAL A 57 19.59 -9.10 -4.72
CA VAL A 57 20.43 -8.78 -3.55
C VAL A 57 19.66 -7.93 -2.54
N ALA A 58 19.51 -8.45 -1.31
CA ALA A 58 18.67 -7.86 -0.27
C ALA A 58 19.13 -6.46 0.19
N GLU A 59 20.43 -6.21 0.27
CA GLU A 59 20.96 -4.91 0.69
C GLU A 59 20.80 -3.80 -0.37
N ASP A 60 20.47 -4.17 -1.60
CA ASP A 60 20.33 -3.25 -2.73
C ASP A 60 18.87 -2.80 -2.93
N VAL A 61 17.93 -3.25 -2.09
CA VAL A 61 16.48 -2.94 -2.24
C VAL A 61 16.22 -1.44 -2.27
N ALA A 62 16.87 -0.64 -1.43
CA ALA A 62 16.68 0.81 -1.38
C ALA A 62 17.13 1.53 -2.67
N PRO A 63 18.40 1.39 -3.13
CA PRO A 63 18.83 2.03 -4.38
C PRO A 63 18.10 1.47 -5.62
N ARG A 64 17.73 0.18 -5.61
CA ARG A 64 16.89 -0.44 -6.64
C ARG A 64 15.49 0.19 -6.70
N PHE A 65 14.89 0.51 -5.55
CA PHE A 65 13.60 1.19 -5.48
C PHE A 65 13.68 2.64 -5.98
N GLU A 66 14.76 3.36 -5.67
CA GLU A 66 15.00 4.72 -6.18
C GLU A 66 15.16 4.74 -7.71
N LEU A 67 15.78 3.71 -8.29
CA LEU A 67 15.85 3.54 -9.75
C LEU A 67 14.46 3.29 -10.35
N LEU A 68 13.61 2.48 -9.71
CA LEU A 68 12.22 2.28 -10.14
C LEU A 68 11.43 3.59 -10.12
N GLN A 69 11.52 4.36 -9.03
CA GLN A 69 10.84 5.65 -8.92
C GLN A 69 11.30 6.60 -10.03
N SER A 70 12.62 6.66 -10.30
CA SER A 70 13.18 7.45 -11.39
C SER A 70 12.68 6.99 -12.76
N LEU A 71 12.64 5.68 -12.99
CA LEU A 71 12.23 5.09 -14.27
C LEU A 71 10.74 5.32 -14.56
N THR A 72 9.91 5.36 -13.53
CA THR A 72 8.45 5.41 -13.68
C THR A 72 7.85 6.80 -13.47
N GLU A 73 8.68 7.83 -13.26
CA GLU A 73 8.23 9.12 -12.73
C GLU A 73 7.35 8.96 -11.48
N ASN A 74 7.81 8.10 -10.56
CA ASN A 74 7.11 7.69 -9.34
C ASN A 74 5.76 7.00 -9.62
N GLY A 75 5.70 6.13 -10.62
CA GLY A 75 4.54 5.30 -10.96
C GLY A 75 3.60 5.89 -12.02
N LYS A 76 3.88 7.07 -12.58
CA LYS A 76 3.01 7.69 -13.59
C LYS A 76 3.19 7.11 -14.99
N ASP A 77 4.40 6.75 -15.36
CA ASP A 77 4.73 6.26 -16.70
C ASP A 77 5.41 4.90 -16.61
N ILE A 78 4.70 3.87 -17.08
CA ILE A 78 5.14 2.47 -17.06
C ILE A 78 5.41 1.92 -18.47
N LYS A 79 5.64 2.80 -19.44
CA LYS A 79 5.78 2.43 -20.85
C LYS A 79 6.88 1.39 -21.05
N TYR A 80 6.61 0.38 -21.89
CA TYR A 80 7.45 -0.77 -22.25
C TYR A 80 7.50 -1.93 -21.24
N PHE A 81 6.73 -1.88 -20.16
CA PHE A 81 6.61 -2.94 -19.15
C PHE A 81 5.25 -2.90 -18.45
N GLU A 82 4.23 -2.47 -19.19
CA GLU A 82 2.89 -2.15 -18.69
C GLU A 82 2.23 -3.33 -17.98
N GLU A 83 2.31 -4.53 -18.57
CA GLU A 83 1.72 -5.76 -18.04
C GLU A 83 2.53 -6.37 -16.88
N GLU A 84 3.82 -6.04 -16.78
CA GLU A 84 4.72 -6.66 -15.80
C GLU A 84 4.79 -5.88 -14.48
N VAL A 85 4.47 -4.58 -14.48
CA VAL A 85 4.68 -3.70 -13.31
C VAL A 85 3.77 -4.07 -12.13
N GLY A 86 2.48 -4.34 -12.37
CA GLY A 86 1.51 -4.61 -11.32
C GLY A 86 1.88 -5.85 -10.49
N PRO A 87 2.02 -7.04 -11.13
CA PRO A 87 2.43 -8.26 -10.44
C PRO A 87 3.79 -8.12 -9.74
N PHE A 88 4.75 -7.42 -10.37
CA PHE A 88 6.06 -7.18 -9.76
C PHE A 88 5.96 -6.35 -8.48
N LEU A 89 5.24 -5.23 -8.50
CA LEU A 89 5.05 -4.39 -7.32
C LEU A 89 4.37 -5.15 -6.18
N MET A 90 3.44 -6.05 -6.51
CA MET A 90 2.74 -6.85 -5.51
C MET A 90 3.71 -7.81 -4.82
N GLN A 91 4.45 -8.59 -5.62
CA GLN A 91 5.46 -9.53 -5.12
C GLN A 91 6.55 -8.84 -4.31
N TRP A 92 6.91 -7.60 -4.65
CA TRP A 92 8.05 -6.90 -4.04
C TRP A 92 7.72 -6.17 -2.72
N MET A 93 6.44 -6.03 -2.38
CA MET A 93 5.97 -5.32 -1.18
C MET A 93 6.59 -5.78 0.15
N PRO A 94 6.86 -7.08 0.41
CA PRO A 94 7.52 -7.52 1.64
C PRO A 94 8.95 -6.99 1.78
N ALA A 95 9.74 -7.02 0.70
CA ALA A 95 11.13 -6.55 0.71
C ALA A 95 11.20 -5.05 0.99
N ILE A 96 10.30 -4.29 0.37
CA ILE A 96 10.21 -2.83 0.55
C ILE A 96 9.81 -2.46 1.99
N THR A 97 8.91 -3.25 2.58
CA THR A 97 8.53 -3.10 3.98
C THR A 97 9.71 -3.38 4.91
N GLY A 98 10.52 -4.41 4.59
CA GLY A 98 11.73 -4.76 5.33
C GLY A 98 12.78 -3.64 5.43
N VAL A 99 12.82 -2.73 4.45
CA VAL A 99 13.73 -1.58 4.44
C VAL A 99 13.07 -0.25 4.84
N GLY A 100 11.82 -0.27 5.32
CA GLY A 100 11.14 0.91 5.83
C GLY A 100 10.71 1.94 4.77
N LYS A 101 10.62 1.54 3.49
CA LYS A 101 10.25 2.43 2.36
C LYS A 101 8.76 2.33 1.98
N THR A 102 7.93 1.69 2.82
CA THR A 102 6.51 1.39 2.56
C THR A 102 5.70 2.62 2.12
N GLN A 103 5.88 3.78 2.76
CA GLN A 103 5.09 4.97 2.43
C GLN A 103 5.35 5.46 0.99
N GLN A 104 6.61 5.53 0.58
CA GLN A 104 6.99 5.94 -0.78
C GLN A 104 6.51 4.91 -1.81
N PHE A 105 6.55 3.62 -1.46
CA PHE A 105 6.06 2.55 -2.30
C PHE A 105 4.54 2.61 -2.53
N LEU A 106 3.77 2.92 -1.49
CA LEU A 106 2.34 3.14 -1.63
C LEU A 106 2.03 4.37 -2.49
N ALA A 107 2.86 5.41 -2.45
CA ALA A 107 2.73 6.55 -3.37
C ALA A 107 2.96 6.16 -4.84
N VAL A 108 3.88 5.22 -5.11
CA VAL A 108 4.04 4.62 -6.45
C VAL A 108 2.78 3.87 -6.85
N TRP A 109 2.23 3.02 -5.97
CA TRP A 109 0.97 2.32 -6.24
C TRP A 109 -0.19 3.27 -6.58
N VAL A 110 -0.37 4.35 -5.81
CA VAL A 110 -1.37 5.38 -6.10
C VAL A 110 -1.21 5.91 -7.53
N ASN A 111 0.01 6.28 -7.94
CA ASN A 111 0.24 6.80 -9.27
C ASN A 111 0.05 5.74 -10.37
N VAL A 112 0.50 4.50 -10.14
CA VAL A 112 0.30 3.41 -11.10
C VAL A 112 -1.19 3.22 -11.38
N ILE A 113 -2.01 3.18 -10.34
CA ILE A 113 -3.47 3.02 -10.48
C ILE A 113 -4.07 4.26 -11.14
N LYS A 114 -3.72 5.45 -10.66
CA LYS A 114 -4.27 6.72 -11.17
C LYS A 114 -4.00 6.95 -12.66
N PHE A 115 -2.80 6.65 -13.13
CA PHE A 115 -2.36 6.97 -14.48
C PHE A 115 -2.41 5.77 -15.43
N ASN A 116 -2.41 4.54 -14.90
CA ASN A 116 -2.23 3.32 -15.68
C ASN A 116 -3.22 2.20 -15.34
N ALA A 117 -4.38 2.52 -14.76
CA ALA A 117 -5.43 1.55 -14.39
C ALA A 117 -5.75 0.53 -15.48
N ALA A 118 -5.73 0.92 -16.76
CA ALA A 118 -6.02 0.04 -17.89
C ALA A 118 -5.05 -1.16 -18.02
N TYR A 119 -3.87 -1.09 -17.39
CA TYR A 119 -2.85 -2.14 -17.41
C TYR A 119 -2.75 -2.91 -16.08
N VAL A 120 -3.56 -2.54 -15.08
CA VAL A 120 -3.56 -3.21 -13.77
C VAL A 120 -4.64 -4.28 -13.76
N ASP A 121 -4.21 -5.54 -13.69
CA ASP A 121 -5.12 -6.69 -13.65
C ASP A 121 -6.05 -6.69 -12.42
N GLU A 122 -7.26 -7.20 -12.61
CA GLU A 122 -8.28 -7.37 -11.59
C GLU A 122 -7.78 -8.18 -10.37
N GLU A 123 -6.97 -9.21 -10.58
CA GLU A 123 -6.38 -10.01 -9.49
C GLU A 123 -5.33 -9.21 -8.70
N VAL A 124 -4.57 -8.34 -9.36
CA VAL A 124 -3.63 -7.43 -8.67
C VAL A 124 -4.38 -6.44 -7.78
N ILE A 125 -5.51 -5.90 -8.26
CA ILE A 125 -6.36 -4.99 -7.48
C ILE A 125 -6.94 -5.71 -6.26
N LYS A 126 -7.46 -6.91 -6.44
CA LYS A 126 -8.00 -7.74 -5.37
C LYS A 126 -6.97 -8.04 -4.29
N GLU A 127 -5.75 -8.43 -4.69
CA GLU A 127 -4.66 -8.69 -3.76
C GLU A 127 -4.21 -7.41 -3.04
N LEU A 128 -4.19 -6.26 -3.73
CA LEU A 128 -3.88 -4.96 -3.14
C LEU A 128 -4.88 -4.54 -2.07
N VAL A 129 -6.18 -4.72 -2.33
CA VAL A 129 -7.26 -4.45 -1.38
C VAL A 129 -7.15 -5.38 -0.17
N HIS A 130 -6.81 -6.65 -0.38
CA HIS A 130 -6.60 -7.62 0.69
C HIS A 130 -5.41 -7.25 1.58
N ASN A 131 -4.25 -6.98 0.99
CA ASN A 131 -3.00 -6.65 1.70
C ASN A 131 -3.03 -5.26 2.36
N SER A 132 -3.96 -4.39 1.96
CA SER A 132 -4.15 -3.06 2.54
C SER A 132 -4.90 -3.05 3.88
N GLN A 133 -5.49 -4.18 4.32
CA GLN A 133 -6.25 -4.26 5.58
C GLN A 133 -5.46 -3.94 6.88
N PRO A 134 -4.15 -4.23 7.02
CA PRO A 134 -3.40 -3.94 8.25
C PRO A 134 -2.77 -2.53 8.27
N VAL A 135 -2.49 -1.92 7.12
CA VAL A 135 -1.66 -0.70 6.94
C VAL A 135 -2.56 0.53 6.70
N VAL A 136 -3.36 0.83 7.72
CA VAL A 136 -4.65 1.52 7.60
C VAL A 136 -4.61 3.02 7.25
N LEU A 137 -3.51 3.76 7.43
CA LEU A 137 -3.50 5.21 7.15
C LEU A 137 -3.01 5.57 5.73
N THR A 138 -1.97 4.89 5.24
CA THR A 138 -1.42 5.17 3.90
C THR A 138 -2.15 4.37 2.81
N CYS A 139 -2.68 3.19 3.11
CA CYS A 139 -3.47 2.42 2.15
C CYS A 139 -4.82 3.06 1.83
N LEU A 140 -5.35 3.99 2.64
CA LEU A 140 -6.58 4.71 2.29
C LEU A 140 -6.46 5.48 0.98
N GLN A 141 -5.30 6.10 0.72
CA GLN A 141 -5.08 6.83 -0.54
C GLN A 141 -5.05 5.86 -1.72
N VAL A 142 -4.45 4.67 -1.53
CA VAL A 142 -4.46 3.60 -2.54
C VAL A 142 -5.89 3.12 -2.77
N LEU A 143 -6.65 2.82 -1.70
CA LEU A 143 -8.03 2.35 -1.76
C LEU A 143 -8.97 3.38 -2.40
N ASP A 144 -8.83 4.66 -2.06
CA ASP A 144 -9.56 5.77 -2.67
C ASP A 144 -9.25 5.87 -4.17
N THR A 145 -7.97 5.79 -4.54
CA THR A 145 -7.54 5.80 -5.95
C THR A 145 -8.07 4.58 -6.71
N VAL A 146 -8.08 3.39 -6.11
CA VAL A 146 -8.66 2.18 -6.71
C VAL A 146 -10.13 2.41 -7.05
N VAL A 147 -10.92 2.98 -6.15
CA VAL A 147 -12.35 3.29 -6.42
C VAL A 147 -12.53 4.32 -7.52
N CYS A 148 -11.69 5.36 -7.54
CA CYS A 148 -11.82 6.43 -8.53
C CYS A 148 -11.42 6.01 -9.94
N TYR A 149 -10.46 5.08 -10.08
CA TYR A 149 -9.81 4.81 -11.36
C TYR A 149 -9.95 3.37 -11.86
N THR A 150 -10.49 2.45 -11.07
CA THR A 150 -10.69 1.04 -11.47
C THR A 150 -12.11 0.58 -11.23
N ASN A 151 -12.59 -0.36 -12.06
CA ASN A 151 -13.81 -1.09 -11.77
C ASN A 151 -13.49 -2.21 -10.77
N LEU A 152 -14.02 -2.11 -9.56
CA LEU A 152 -13.78 -3.11 -8.53
C LEU A 152 -14.47 -4.44 -8.85
N PRO A 153 -13.75 -5.58 -8.81
CA PRO A 153 -14.36 -6.92 -8.82
C PRO A 153 -15.49 -7.03 -7.81
N SER A 154 -16.63 -7.64 -8.19
CA SER A 154 -17.78 -7.81 -7.30
C SER A 154 -17.43 -8.51 -5.98
N GLN A 155 -16.52 -9.48 -6.03
CA GLN A 155 -16.01 -10.21 -4.85
C GLN A 155 -15.12 -9.35 -3.94
N SER A 156 -14.47 -8.32 -4.50
CA SER A 156 -13.57 -7.41 -3.77
C SER A 156 -14.31 -6.23 -3.16
N ILE A 157 -15.52 -5.90 -3.62
CA ILE A 157 -16.36 -4.81 -3.08
C ILE A 157 -16.63 -5.02 -1.59
N THR A 158 -17.03 -6.21 -1.16
CA THR A 158 -17.29 -6.49 0.25
C THR A 158 -16.03 -6.30 1.11
N THR A 159 -14.90 -6.81 0.62
CA THR A 159 -13.59 -6.67 1.28
C THR A 159 -13.16 -5.21 1.37
N PHE A 160 -13.40 -4.44 0.30
CA PHE A 160 -13.12 -3.02 0.21
C PHE A 160 -13.96 -2.21 1.21
N ILE A 161 -15.29 -2.43 1.21
CA ILE A 161 -16.22 -1.77 2.14
C ILE A 161 -15.82 -2.08 3.58
N ILE A 162 -15.50 -3.34 3.90
CA ILE A 162 -15.04 -3.73 5.25
C ILE A 162 -13.76 -2.98 5.64
N ALA A 163 -12.78 -2.87 4.73
CA ALA A 163 -11.53 -2.15 4.98
C ALA A 163 -11.76 -0.64 5.19
N LEU A 164 -12.62 -0.03 4.38
CA LEU A 164 -12.98 1.39 4.48
C LEU A 164 -13.73 1.67 5.79
N CYS A 165 -14.76 0.88 6.13
CA CYS A 165 -15.50 1.00 7.38
C CYS A 165 -14.60 0.83 8.61
N ARG A 166 -13.65 -0.12 8.58
CA ARG A 166 -12.61 -0.27 9.61
C ARG A 166 -11.79 0.98 9.82
N THR A 167 -11.43 1.63 8.74
CA THR A 167 -10.58 2.80 8.80
C THR A 167 -11.34 4.03 9.26
N ILE A 168 -12.52 4.28 8.69
CA ILE A 168 -13.39 5.39 9.06
C ILE A 168 -13.72 5.31 10.55
N MET A 169 -14.14 4.13 11.03
CA MET A 169 -14.51 3.96 12.45
C MET A 169 -13.31 4.17 13.37
N ARG A 170 -12.13 3.66 13.01
CA ARG A 170 -10.89 3.91 13.77
C ARG A 170 -10.52 5.40 13.83
N ASN A 171 -10.57 6.08 12.69
CA ASN A 171 -10.23 7.51 12.63
C ASN A 171 -11.23 8.34 13.41
N LEU A 172 -12.53 8.07 13.27
CA LEU A 172 -13.61 8.73 13.99
C LEU A 172 -13.42 8.61 15.51
N LEU A 173 -13.11 7.39 16.00
CA LEU A 173 -12.86 7.13 17.42
C LEU A 173 -11.67 7.92 17.98
N GLY A 174 -10.67 8.22 17.15
CA GLY A 174 -9.52 9.05 17.52
C GLY A 174 -9.79 10.57 17.58
N THR A 175 -10.96 11.03 17.13
CA THR A 175 -11.32 12.46 17.11
C THR A 175 -12.09 12.88 18.37
N HIS A 176 -12.45 14.18 18.47
CA HIS A 176 -13.35 14.70 19.49
C HIS A 176 -14.75 14.06 19.47
N LEU A 177 -15.15 13.42 18.36
CA LEU A 177 -16.42 12.68 18.24
C LEU A 177 -16.34 11.24 18.78
N GLY A 178 -15.14 10.77 19.17
CA GLY A 178 -14.94 9.38 19.57
C GLY A 178 -15.79 8.94 20.76
N HIS A 179 -16.01 9.82 21.73
CA HIS A 179 -16.89 9.56 22.87
C HIS A 179 -18.34 9.34 22.44
N SER A 180 -18.84 10.15 21.48
CA SER A 180 -20.19 10.03 20.94
C SER A 180 -20.34 8.75 20.09
N ALA A 181 -19.33 8.42 19.27
CA ALA A 181 -19.30 7.21 18.48
C ALA A 181 -19.31 5.94 19.38
N LEU A 182 -18.51 5.94 20.45
CA LEU A 182 -18.44 4.83 21.40
C LEU A 182 -19.75 4.66 22.17
N TYR A 183 -20.35 5.76 22.63
CA TYR A 183 -21.67 5.75 23.26
C TYR A 183 -22.75 5.21 22.33
N THR A 184 -22.73 5.64 21.06
CA THR A 184 -23.68 5.17 20.04
C THR A 184 -23.54 3.66 19.80
N MET A 185 -22.31 3.14 19.72
CA MET A 185 -22.08 1.70 19.60
C MET A 185 -22.56 0.93 20.84
N CYS A 186 -22.36 1.45 22.06
CA CYS A 186 -22.91 0.84 23.27
C CYS A 186 -24.45 0.81 23.24
N ARG A 187 -25.09 1.87 22.74
CA ARG A 187 -26.55 1.91 22.56
C ARG A 187 -27.05 0.92 21.52
N ILE A 188 -26.34 0.76 20.41
CA ILE A 188 -26.66 -0.24 19.37
C ILE A 188 -26.63 -1.65 19.97
N LEU A 189 -25.65 -1.96 20.82
CA LEU A 189 -25.57 -3.25 21.50
C LEU A 189 -26.73 -3.49 22.48
N GLN A 190 -27.31 -2.43 23.03
CA GLN A 190 -28.44 -2.50 23.96
C GLN A 190 -29.81 -2.45 23.27
N ASP A 191 -29.86 -2.11 21.98
CA ASP A 191 -31.12 -1.92 21.27
C ASP A 191 -31.67 -3.23 20.73
N THR A 192 -32.84 -3.62 21.23
CA THR A 192 -33.61 -4.78 20.76
C THR A 192 -33.89 -4.78 19.26
N SER A 193 -33.98 -3.61 18.60
CA SER A 193 -34.19 -3.53 17.15
C SER A 193 -32.95 -3.95 16.34
N SER A 194 -31.76 -3.78 16.92
CA SER A 194 -30.47 -4.09 16.30
C SER A 194 -30.05 -5.56 16.48
N GLN A 195 -30.78 -6.31 17.32
CA GLN A 195 -30.50 -7.73 17.62
C GLN A 195 -30.59 -8.66 16.41
N HIS A 196 -31.31 -8.25 15.36
CA HIS A 196 -31.43 -9.02 14.12
C HIS A 196 -30.23 -8.83 13.17
N ASP A 197 -29.40 -7.80 13.37
CA ASP A 197 -28.23 -7.52 12.55
C ASP A 197 -26.93 -7.95 13.25
N VAL A 198 -26.61 -9.24 13.09
CA VAL A 198 -25.40 -9.86 13.65
C VAL A 198 -24.13 -9.17 13.18
N HIS A 199 -24.11 -8.59 11.97
CA HIS A 199 -22.93 -7.92 11.44
C HIS A 199 -22.72 -6.55 12.07
N LEU A 200 -23.79 -5.79 12.29
CA LEU A 200 -23.78 -4.52 13.01
C LEU A 200 -23.30 -4.71 14.45
N LEU A 201 -23.88 -5.68 15.17
CA LEU A 201 -23.49 -5.99 16.55
C LEU A 201 -22.03 -6.43 16.64
N ARG A 202 -21.58 -7.32 15.74
CA ARG A 202 -20.18 -7.76 15.68
C ARG A 202 -19.24 -6.59 15.42
N GLY A 203 -19.62 -5.64 14.57
CA GLY A 203 -18.88 -4.40 14.33
C GLY A 203 -18.78 -3.53 15.59
N ALA A 204 -19.90 -3.28 16.25
CA ALA A 204 -19.96 -2.49 17.48
C ALA A 204 -19.10 -3.11 18.59
N VAL A 205 -19.23 -4.42 18.84
CA VAL A 205 -18.38 -5.17 19.79
C VAL A 205 -16.90 -5.02 19.44
N PHE A 206 -16.54 -5.22 18.18
CA PHE A 206 -15.15 -5.15 17.72
C PHE A 206 -14.53 -3.78 17.98
N TYR A 207 -15.18 -2.69 17.57
CA TYR A 207 -14.59 -1.34 17.71
C TYR A 207 -14.64 -0.81 19.14
N VAL A 208 -15.66 -1.15 19.93
CA VAL A 208 -15.69 -0.81 21.37
C VAL A 208 -14.53 -1.50 22.08
N ASN A 209 -14.32 -2.80 21.83
CA ASN A 209 -13.20 -3.53 22.39
C ASN A 209 -11.85 -2.98 21.89
N MET A 210 -11.71 -2.72 20.57
CA MET A 210 -10.50 -2.13 19.98
C MET A 210 -10.16 -0.78 20.62
N ALA A 211 -11.16 0.08 20.83
CA ALA A 211 -10.96 1.43 21.35
C ALA A 211 -10.55 1.45 22.83
N LEU A 212 -11.08 0.54 23.65
CA LEU A 212 -10.90 0.59 25.11
C LEU A 212 -9.83 -0.38 25.62
N TRP A 213 -9.83 -1.62 25.14
CA TRP A 213 -9.03 -2.71 25.72
C TRP A 213 -8.11 -3.41 24.72
N GLY A 214 -8.25 -3.13 23.42
CA GLY A 214 -7.42 -3.72 22.38
C GLY A 214 -6.00 -3.18 22.31
N THR A 215 -5.16 -3.86 21.53
CA THR A 215 -3.77 -3.45 21.23
C THR A 215 -3.67 -2.11 20.49
N LYS A 216 -4.78 -1.64 19.91
CA LYS A 216 -4.92 -0.35 19.21
C LYS A 216 -5.84 0.63 19.97
N ARG A 217 -5.82 0.58 21.31
CA ARG A 217 -6.65 1.46 22.18
C ARG A 217 -6.47 2.94 21.87
N VAL A 218 -7.56 3.69 21.98
CA VAL A 218 -7.58 5.14 21.82
C VAL A 218 -7.38 5.79 23.18
N THR A 219 -6.21 6.37 23.41
CA THR A 219 -5.80 6.89 24.74
C THR A 219 -6.63 8.08 25.24
N THR A 220 -7.32 8.77 24.33
CA THR A 220 -8.22 9.88 24.66
C THR A 220 -9.58 9.40 25.20
N LEU A 221 -9.99 8.16 24.92
CA LEU A 221 -11.26 7.58 25.37
C LEU A 221 -11.07 6.84 26.70
N LYS A 222 -11.35 7.54 27.81
CA LYS A 222 -11.26 6.97 29.17
C LYS A 222 -12.64 6.53 29.68
N TYR A 223 -13.01 5.28 29.43
CA TYR A 223 -14.20 4.64 30.02
C TYR A 223 -13.80 3.51 30.97
N THR A 224 -14.55 3.33 32.04
CA THR A 224 -14.38 2.19 32.95
C THR A 224 -15.09 0.96 32.38
N ALA A 225 -14.56 -0.24 32.63
CA ALA A 225 -15.18 -1.49 32.21
C ALA A 225 -16.63 -1.62 32.69
N THR A 226 -16.92 -1.14 33.90
CA THR A 226 -18.27 -1.10 34.48
C THR A 226 -19.28 -0.26 33.69
N SER A 227 -18.84 0.76 32.94
CA SER A 227 -19.73 1.62 32.16
C SER A 227 -20.11 1.05 30.78
N VAL A 228 -19.35 0.07 30.29
CA VAL A 228 -19.46 -0.42 28.92
C VAL A 228 -19.85 -1.90 28.85
N LEU A 229 -19.34 -2.73 29.77
CA LEU A 229 -19.64 -4.17 29.83
C LEU A 229 -21.14 -4.52 29.93
N PRO A 230 -22.00 -3.77 30.65
CA PRO A 230 -23.43 -4.05 30.65
C PRO A 230 -24.07 -4.04 29.26
N SER A 231 -23.51 -3.26 28.32
CA SER A 231 -23.99 -3.19 26.93
C SER A 231 -23.77 -4.49 26.16
N PHE A 232 -22.85 -5.36 26.59
CA PHE A 232 -22.55 -6.64 25.93
C PHE A 232 -23.43 -7.78 26.46
N LEU A 233 -24.15 -7.55 27.55
CA LEU A 233 -24.98 -8.54 28.23
C LEU A 233 -26.48 -8.31 27.96
N ALA A 234 -26.81 -7.32 27.13
CA ALA A 234 -28.18 -6.90 26.81
C ALA A 234 -28.80 -7.73 25.68
#